data_AF-A0A510PPQ8-F1
#
_entry.id   AF-A0A510PPQ8-F1
#
_cell.length_a   1.000
_cell.length_b   1.000
_cell.length_c   1.000
_cell.angle_alpha   90.00
_cell.angle_beta   90.00
_cell.angle_gamma   90.00
#
_symmetry.space_group_name_H-M   'P 1'
#
loop_
_entity.id
_entity.type
_entity.pdbx_description
1 polymer ?
#
loop_
_entity_poly.entity_id
_entity_poly.type
_entity_poly.pdbx_seq_one_letter_code
_entity_poly.pdbx_strand_id
1 'polypeptide(L)'
;MVRDFFVNSQFPRDIFSRGSLSLTTQEQLKKLQETRFAMIVNPANIKFEHQFPVGEVKLQEAVYQPICQVLAESTQTLLQLQNHPKTSNNSLNSLYQALMILTGIGYIHPAVDEQTCQERKPSTDAFNNAVKAKAIYDEELSFLASPLIGTGVVVNRLEQLFLLAKSSNQDAVQFVWQNLASQGKKVVKDGKTLETEEENITHLKTVYEQFSQERLLTLQKLGID
;
A
#
# COMPACT_ATOMS: atom_id res chain seq x y z
N MET A 1 -2.13 28.95 7.88
CA MET A 1 -3.35 29.58 8.44
C MET A 1 -4.40 29.93 7.39
N VAL A 2 -4.17 30.87 6.43
CA VAL A 2 -5.23 31.23 5.46
C VAL A 2 -5.58 30.07 4.52
N ARG A 3 -4.57 29.39 3.96
CA ARG A 3 -4.78 28.18 3.15
C ARG A 3 -5.54 27.09 3.92
N ASP A 4 -5.14 26.83 5.17
CA ASP A 4 -5.74 25.81 6.05
C ASP A 4 -7.23 26.05 6.31
N PHE A 5 -7.61 27.33 6.49
CA PHE A 5 -9.00 27.74 6.60
C PHE A 5 -9.78 27.47 5.30
N PHE A 6 -9.20 27.77 4.13
CA PHE A 6 -9.82 27.50 2.83
C PHE A 6 -9.88 26.02 2.46
N VAL A 7 -8.95 25.18 2.93
CA VAL A 7 -8.93 23.73 2.66
C VAL A 7 -9.52 22.89 3.79
N ASN A 8 -10.08 23.52 4.82
CA ASN A 8 -10.66 22.88 6.00
C ASN A 8 -9.76 21.79 6.60
N SER A 9 -8.45 22.06 6.71
CA SER A 9 -7.51 21.08 7.28
C SER A 9 -7.65 21.04 8.81
N GLN A 10 -8.14 19.92 9.34
CA GLN A 10 -8.36 19.74 10.79
C GLN A 10 -7.06 19.44 11.57
N PHE A 11 -6.01 18.97 10.88
CA PHE A 11 -4.71 18.66 11.50
C PHE A 11 -3.55 19.17 10.64
N PRO A 12 -2.73 20.11 11.14
CA PRO A 12 -1.50 20.49 10.45
C PRO A 12 -0.48 19.36 10.52
N ARG A 13 0.29 19.20 9.44
CA ARG A 13 1.43 18.27 9.34
C ARG A 13 2.71 19.09 9.28
N ASP A 14 3.04 19.71 10.40
CA ASP A 14 4.22 20.58 10.50
C ASP A 14 5.47 19.75 10.79
N ILE A 15 6.55 20.03 10.07
CA ILE A 15 7.88 19.47 10.32
C ILE A 15 8.77 20.60 10.82
N PHE A 16 9.26 20.49 12.06
CA PHE A 16 10.15 21.48 12.66
C PHE A 16 11.61 21.04 12.54
N SER A 17 12.49 21.94 12.10
CA SER A 17 13.95 21.72 12.10
C SER A 17 14.65 22.81 12.91
N ARG A 18 15.70 22.42 13.66
CA ARG A 18 16.52 23.37 14.40
C ARG A 18 17.63 23.90 13.50
N GLY A 19 17.48 25.14 13.03
CA GLY A 19 18.39 25.75 12.06
C GLY A 19 18.11 25.31 10.62
N SER A 20 18.46 26.15 9.64
CA SER A 20 18.34 25.84 8.21
C SER A 20 19.70 25.44 7.66
N LEU A 21 19.92 24.14 7.43
CA LEU A 21 20.96 23.69 6.51
C LEU A 21 20.31 23.57 5.14
N SER A 22 20.46 24.60 4.30
CA SER A 22 19.95 24.59 2.94
C SER A 22 20.83 23.69 2.07
N LEU A 23 20.20 22.72 1.42
CA LEU A 23 20.87 21.93 0.38
C LEU A 23 21.09 22.82 -0.84
N THR A 24 22.28 22.75 -1.42
CA THR A 24 22.58 23.28 -2.75
C THR A 24 21.71 22.60 -3.81
N THR A 25 21.51 23.24 -4.96
CA THR A 25 20.74 22.66 -6.08
C THR A 25 21.28 21.29 -6.52
N GLN A 26 22.60 21.10 -6.45
CA GLN A 26 23.24 19.83 -6.80
C GLN A 26 22.92 18.73 -5.76
N GLU A 27 22.94 19.06 -4.48
CA GLU A 27 22.55 18.12 -3.42
C GLU A 27 21.07 17.76 -3.49
N GLN A 28 20.20 18.73 -3.79
CA GLN A 28 18.77 18.48 -3.99
C GLN A 28 18.53 17.52 -5.16
N LEU A 29 19.16 17.77 -6.31
CA LEU A 29 19.04 16.91 -7.48
C LEU A 29 19.53 15.49 -7.18
N LYS A 30 20.69 15.36 -6.51
CA LYS A 30 21.23 14.07 -6.09
C LYS A 30 20.25 13.33 -5.18
N LYS A 31 19.66 14.01 -4.18
CA LYS A 31 18.68 13.40 -3.27
C LYS A 31 17.41 12.97 -3.99
N LEU A 32 16.92 13.78 -4.92
CA LEU A 32 15.77 13.40 -5.77
C LEU A 32 16.08 12.16 -6.60
N GLN A 33 17.25 12.12 -7.24
CA GLN A 33 17.72 10.98 -8.04
C GLN A 33 17.87 9.70 -7.22
N GLU A 34 18.33 9.79 -5.97
CA GLU A 34 18.47 8.68 -5.02
C GLU A 34 17.15 8.24 -4.38
N THR A 35 16.09 9.06 -4.48
CA THR A 35 14.79 8.72 -3.88
C THR A 35 14.18 7.54 -4.62
N ARG A 36 13.81 6.51 -3.86
CA ARG A 36 13.23 5.26 -4.35
C ARG A 36 11.74 5.22 -4.12
N PHE A 37 11.04 4.56 -5.03
CA PHE A 37 9.60 4.41 -5.01
C PHE A 37 9.22 2.94 -5.11
N ALA A 38 8.18 2.56 -4.39
CA ALA A 38 7.56 1.25 -4.44
C ALA A 38 6.11 1.37 -4.86
N MET A 39 5.62 0.40 -5.62
CA MET A 39 4.19 0.27 -5.89
C MET A 39 3.48 -0.31 -4.67
N ILE A 40 2.36 0.30 -4.27
CA ILE A 40 1.61 -0.08 -3.06
C ILE A 40 0.21 -0.66 -3.37
N VAL A 41 -0.12 -0.77 -4.65
CA VAL A 41 -1.38 -1.34 -5.17
C VAL A 41 -1.11 -2.46 -6.18
N ASN A 42 -2.11 -3.29 -6.45
CA ASN A 42 -2.04 -4.22 -7.57
C ASN A 42 -2.02 -3.42 -8.89
N PRO A 43 -1.04 -3.63 -9.79
CA PRO A 43 -0.98 -2.97 -11.10
C PRO A 43 -2.28 -3.09 -11.91
N ALA A 44 -3.01 -4.20 -11.77
CA ALA A 44 -4.29 -4.42 -12.47
C ALA A 44 -5.40 -3.45 -12.03
N ASN A 45 -5.27 -2.84 -10.85
CA ASN A 45 -6.25 -1.93 -10.28
C ASN A 45 -5.93 -0.44 -10.57
N ILE A 46 -4.85 -0.17 -11.30
CA ILE A 46 -4.47 1.18 -11.68
C ILE A 46 -5.44 1.70 -12.74
N LYS A 47 -5.97 2.89 -12.49
CA LYS A 47 -6.79 3.65 -13.43
C LYS A 47 -6.03 4.89 -13.83
N PHE A 48 -6.24 5.36 -15.05
CA PHE A 48 -5.65 6.61 -15.55
C PHE A 48 -6.66 7.75 -15.57
N GLU A 49 -7.79 7.59 -14.89
CA GLU A 49 -8.84 8.60 -14.74
C GLU A 49 -9.25 8.70 -13.28
N HIS A 50 -9.23 9.93 -12.76
CA HIS A 50 -9.44 10.21 -11.35
C HIS A 50 -10.32 11.43 -11.15
N GLN A 51 -11.16 11.39 -10.12
CA GLN A 51 -11.92 12.53 -9.65
C GLN A 51 -11.18 13.18 -8.48
N PHE A 52 -10.81 14.45 -8.64
CA PHE A 52 -10.23 15.27 -7.58
C PHE A 52 -11.21 16.40 -7.21
N PRO A 53 -11.03 17.08 -6.07
CA PRO A 53 -11.85 18.25 -5.72
C PRO A 53 -11.84 19.36 -6.78
N VAL A 54 -10.80 19.42 -7.62
CA VAL A 54 -10.65 20.36 -8.74
C VAL A 54 -11.28 19.88 -10.05
N GLY A 55 -11.83 18.66 -10.08
CA GLY A 55 -12.47 18.05 -11.26
C GLY A 55 -11.84 16.72 -11.68
N GLU A 56 -12.32 16.21 -12.82
CA GLU A 56 -11.81 14.99 -13.44
C GLU A 56 -10.43 15.25 -14.07
N VAL A 57 -9.49 14.35 -13.78
CA VAL A 57 -8.14 14.38 -14.34
C VAL A 57 -7.88 13.05 -15.04
N LYS A 58 -7.58 13.12 -16.34
CA LYS A 58 -7.10 11.99 -17.14
C LYS A 58 -5.58 12.05 -17.24
N LEU A 59 -4.91 11.00 -16.77
CA LEU A 59 -3.48 10.80 -16.85
C LEU A 59 -3.12 10.27 -18.25
N GLN A 60 -2.03 10.77 -18.83
CA GLN A 60 -1.58 10.34 -20.14
C GLN A 60 -0.94 8.95 -20.05
N GLU A 61 -1.64 7.90 -20.50
CA GLU A 61 -1.16 6.51 -20.36
C GLU A 61 0.27 6.31 -20.90
N ALA A 62 0.62 6.96 -22.01
CA ALA A 62 1.96 6.91 -22.60
C ALA A 62 3.09 7.35 -21.65
N VAL A 63 2.78 8.18 -20.63
CA VAL A 63 3.73 8.62 -19.60
C VAL A 63 3.66 7.73 -18.37
N TYR A 64 2.46 7.48 -17.84
CA TYR A 64 2.28 6.85 -16.53
C TYR A 64 2.35 5.31 -16.57
N GLN A 65 1.82 4.68 -17.63
CA GLN A 65 1.78 3.22 -17.73
C GLN A 65 3.18 2.58 -17.72
N PRO A 66 4.19 3.11 -18.46
CA PRO A 66 5.53 2.54 -18.40
C PRO A 66 6.16 2.64 -17.00
N ILE A 67 5.92 3.75 -16.28
CA ILE A 67 6.41 3.92 -14.90
C ILE A 67 5.78 2.87 -13.99
N CYS A 68 4.46 2.69 -14.08
CA CYS A 68 3.73 1.70 -13.29
C CYS A 68 4.21 0.27 -13.60
N GLN A 69 4.44 -0.07 -14.87
CA GLN A 69 4.95 -1.39 -15.25
C GLN A 69 6.34 -1.67 -14.65
N VAL A 70 7.24 -0.69 -14.67
CA VAL A 70 8.57 -0.85 -14.09
C VAL A 70 8.49 -0.99 -12.57
N LEU A 71 7.70 -0.15 -11.90
CA LEU A 71 7.53 -0.21 -10.43
C LEU A 71 6.74 -1.43 -9.96
N ALA A 72 5.93 -2.03 -10.84
CA ALA A 72 5.26 -3.29 -10.57
C ALA A 72 6.25 -4.46 -10.45
N GLU A 73 7.38 -4.41 -11.17
CA GLU A 73 8.40 -5.46 -11.15
C GLU A 73 9.25 -5.34 -9.88
N SER A 74 9.75 -4.14 -9.57
CA SER A 74 10.59 -3.89 -8.39
C SER A 74 10.63 -2.39 -8.03
N THR A 75 11.11 -2.08 -6.82
CA THR A 75 11.33 -0.68 -6.44
C THR A 75 12.41 -0.05 -7.29
N GLN A 76 12.21 1.21 -7.71
CA GLN A 76 13.19 1.95 -8.49
C GLN A 76 13.44 3.33 -7.92
N THR A 77 14.67 3.80 -8.05
CA THR A 77 15.04 5.21 -7.84
C THR A 77 14.61 6.07 -9.03
N LEU A 78 14.46 7.37 -8.83
CA LEU A 78 14.22 8.31 -9.92
C LEU A 78 15.30 8.20 -11.00
N LEU A 79 16.58 8.05 -10.62
CA LEU A 79 17.67 7.88 -11.58
C LEU A 79 17.55 6.58 -12.37
N GLN A 80 17.17 5.48 -11.74
CA GLN A 80 16.95 4.23 -12.45
C GLN A 80 15.78 4.33 -13.43
N LEU A 81 14.67 4.98 -13.03
CA LEU A 81 13.55 5.25 -13.94
C LEU A 81 13.96 6.16 -15.11
N GLN A 82 14.80 7.15 -14.88
CA GLN A 82 15.34 8.01 -15.94
C GLN A 82 16.14 7.19 -16.96
N ASN A 83 16.90 6.20 -16.51
CA ASN A 83 17.78 5.39 -17.36
C ASN A 83 17.10 4.12 -17.91
N HIS A 84 15.88 3.79 -17.46
CA HIS A 84 15.21 2.56 -17.84
C HIS A 84 14.60 2.65 -19.25
N PRO A 85 14.78 1.64 -20.14
CA PRO A 85 14.35 1.73 -21.54
C PRO A 85 12.86 2.04 -21.77
N LYS A 86 11.99 1.57 -20.87
CA LYS A 86 10.54 1.83 -20.95
C LYS A 86 10.16 3.28 -20.60
N THR A 87 11.01 4.00 -19.88
CA THR A 87 10.69 5.33 -19.31
C THR A 87 11.66 6.43 -19.72
N SER A 88 12.75 6.10 -20.43
CA SER A 88 13.83 7.00 -20.85
C SER A 88 13.40 8.12 -21.79
N ASN A 89 12.25 8.00 -22.46
CA ASN A 89 11.68 9.07 -23.28
C ASN A 89 11.19 10.28 -22.46
N ASN A 90 11.06 10.13 -21.14
CA ASN A 90 10.61 11.20 -20.25
C ASN A 90 11.80 11.99 -19.68
N SER A 91 11.68 13.32 -19.63
CA SER A 91 12.64 14.15 -18.91
C SER A 91 12.61 13.87 -17.40
N LEU A 92 13.70 14.18 -16.68
CA LEU A 92 13.76 14.03 -15.22
C LEU A 92 12.65 14.82 -14.50
N ASN A 93 12.35 16.04 -14.96
CA ASN A 93 11.27 16.85 -14.40
C ASN A 93 9.89 16.22 -14.62
N SER A 94 9.65 15.66 -15.82
CA SER A 94 8.40 14.96 -16.15
C SER A 94 8.22 13.71 -15.30
N LEU A 95 9.29 12.92 -15.11
CA LEU A 95 9.28 11.75 -14.23
C LEU A 95 9.00 12.14 -12.78
N TYR A 96 9.68 13.17 -12.27
CA TYR A 96 9.45 13.67 -10.92
C TYR A 96 7.99 14.10 -10.71
N GLN A 97 7.42 14.87 -11.62
CA GLN A 97 6.02 15.27 -11.56
C GLN A 97 5.06 14.07 -11.61
N ALA A 98 5.33 13.09 -12.48
CA ALA A 98 4.53 11.87 -12.57
C ALA A 98 4.56 11.06 -11.26
N LEU A 99 5.74 10.91 -10.64
CA LEU A 99 5.90 10.22 -9.35
C LEU A 99 5.17 10.95 -8.23
N MET A 100 5.20 12.30 -8.21
CA MET A 100 4.43 13.10 -7.24
C MET A 100 2.92 12.87 -7.39
N ILE A 101 2.42 12.84 -8.63
CA ILE A 101 1.00 12.58 -8.90
C ILE A 101 0.61 11.16 -8.49
N LEU A 102 1.39 10.14 -8.87
CA LEU A 102 1.14 8.74 -8.49
C LEU A 102 1.19 8.54 -6.97
N THR A 103 2.09 9.26 -6.27
CA THR A 103 2.15 9.26 -4.81
C THR A 103 0.92 9.93 -4.20
N GLY A 104 0.49 11.09 -4.75
CA GLY A 104 -0.70 11.79 -4.30
C GLY A 104 -2.01 11.02 -4.49
N ILE A 105 -2.08 10.19 -5.53
CA ILE A 105 -3.20 9.27 -5.80
C ILE A 105 -3.15 8.05 -4.87
N GLY A 106 -1.99 7.69 -4.33
CA GLY A 106 -1.80 6.52 -3.48
C GLY A 106 -1.52 5.22 -4.25
N TYR A 107 -0.93 5.31 -5.44
CA TYR A 107 -0.49 4.13 -6.21
C TYR A 107 0.93 3.70 -5.89
N ILE A 108 1.77 4.66 -5.52
CA ILE A 108 3.15 4.42 -5.13
C ILE A 108 3.47 5.17 -3.84
N HIS A 109 4.59 4.81 -3.21
CA HIS A 109 5.09 5.51 -2.04
C HIS A 109 6.62 5.55 -2.06
N PRO A 110 7.28 6.59 -1.51
CA PRO A 110 8.70 6.56 -1.23
C PRO A 110 9.08 5.32 -0.41
N ALA A 111 10.18 4.68 -0.76
CA ALA A 111 10.63 3.43 -0.18
C ALA A 111 12.10 3.52 0.25
N VAL A 112 12.46 2.77 1.28
CA VAL A 112 13.86 2.62 1.68
C VAL A 112 14.58 1.59 0.82
N ASP A 113 15.92 1.57 0.89
CA ASP A 113 16.71 0.49 0.30
C ASP A 113 16.51 -0.85 1.03
N GLU A 114 17.01 -1.91 0.41
CA GLU A 114 16.87 -3.28 0.91
C GLU A 114 17.51 -3.47 2.29
N GLN A 115 18.69 -2.88 2.53
CA GLN A 115 19.36 -2.99 3.84
C GLN A 115 18.49 -2.41 4.95
N THR A 116 18.03 -1.17 4.78
CA THR A 116 17.14 -0.50 5.73
C THR A 116 15.82 -1.24 5.91
N CYS A 117 15.28 -1.83 4.84
CA CYS A 117 14.08 -2.67 4.91
C CYS A 117 14.31 -3.90 5.80
N GLN A 118 15.43 -4.59 5.63
CA GLN A 118 15.81 -5.75 6.46
C GLN A 118 16.04 -5.37 7.92
N GLU A 119 16.66 -4.21 8.19
CA GLU A 119 16.84 -3.69 9.56
C GLU A 119 15.50 -3.41 10.25
N ARG A 120 14.49 -2.95 9.50
CA ARG A 120 13.14 -2.67 10.04
C ARG A 120 12.30 -3.93 10.22
N LYS A 121 12.51 -4.96 9.40
CA LYS A 121 11.66 -6.17 9.31
C LYS A 121 11.34 -6.81 10.68
N PRO A 122 12.31 -7.02 11.61
CA PRO A 122 11.99 -7.63 12.90
C PRO A 122 10.98 -6.82 13.72
N SER A 123 11.10 -5.49 13.72
CA SER A 123 10.20 -4.62 14.47
C SER A 123 8.80 -4.56 13.87
N THR A 124 8.72 -4.50 12.54
CA THR A 124 7.43 -4.51 11.83
C THR A 124 6.73 -5.85 11.94
N ASP A 125 7.48 -6.96 11.90
CA ASP A 125 6.92 -8.31 12.05
C ASP A 125 6.38 -8.54 13.45
N ALA A 126 7.10 -8.09 14.49
CA ALA A 126 6.63 -8.16 15.88
C ALA A 126 5.31 -7.40 16.06
N PHE A 127 5.22 -6.18 15.53
CA PHE A 127 3.99 -5.39 15.53
C PHE A 127 2.87 -6.10 14.74
N ASN A 128 3.14 -6.51 13.51
CA ASN A 128 2.14 -7.14 12.63
C ASN A 128 1.60 -8.45 13.22
N ASN A 129 2.44 -9.25 13.87
CA ASN A 129 2.00 -10.48 14.52
C ASN A 129 1.07 -10.19 15.70
N ALA A 130 1.35 -9.16 16.50
CA ALA A 130 0.47 -8.74 17.59
C ALA A 130 -0.89 -8.24 17.06
N VAL A 131 -0.89 -7.46 15.98
CA VAL A 131 -2.12 -6.97 15.34
C VAL A 131 -2.94 -8.12 14.75
N LYS A 132 -2.32 -9.02 13.98
CA LYS A 132 -2.98 -10.21 13.41
C LYS A 132 -3.56 -11.10 14.51
N ALA A 133 -2.84 -11.32 15.61
CA ALA A 133 -3.35 -12.10 16.74
C ALA A 133 -4.59 -11.44 17.38
N LYS A 134 -4.61 -10.10 17.50
CA LYS A 134 -5.76 -9.36 18.00
C LYS A 134 -6.99 -9.45 17.08
N ALA A 135 -6.77 -9.58 15.76
CA ALA A 135 -7.84 -9.73 14.77
C ALA A 135 -8.75 -10.96 14.99
N ILE A 136 -8.27 -11.95 15.77
CA ILE A 136 -9.11 -13.05 16.26
C ILE A 136 -10.31 -12.48 17.02
N TYR A 137 -10.12 -11.52 17.92
CA TYR A 137 -11.17 -11.07 18.85
C TYR A 137 -12.02 -9.92 18.31
N ASP A 138 -11.40 -8.92 17.69
CA ASP A 138 -12.09 -7.71 17.21
C ASP A 138 -11.55 -7.20 15.85
N GLU A 139 -12.11 -6.10 15.36
CA GLU A 139 -11.76 -5.45 14.09
C GLU A 139 -11.21 -4.03 14.26
N GLU A 140 -10.72 -3.69 15.45
CA GLU A 140 -10.31 -2.33 15.81
C GLU A 140 -9.14 -1.82 14.95
N LEU A 141 -8.21 -2.71 14.61
CA LEU A 141 -7.01 -2.38 13.84
C LEU A 141 -7.13 -2.91 12.41
N SER A 142 -7.00 -2.01 11.44
CA SER A 142 -7.10 -2.32 10.00
C SER A 142 -5.82 -1.98 9.22
N PHE A 143 -4.68 -1.94 9.91
CA PHE A 143 -3.39 -1.59 9.32
C PHE A 143 -2.28 -2.53 9.80
N LEU A 144 -1.40 -2.91 8.87
CA LEU A 144 -0.13 -3.58 9.15
C LEU A 144 1.04 -2.67 8.75
N ALA A 145 2.13 -2.69 9.50
CA ALA A 145 3.32 -1.90 9.25
C ALA A 145 4.14 -2.50 8.10
N SER A 146 4.54 -1.66 7.14
CA SER A 146 5.47 -2.05 6.09
C SER A 146 6.90 -1.58 6.41
N PRO A 147 7.90 -2.47 6.46
CA PRO A 147 9.31 -2.08 6.62
C PRO A 147 9.84 -1.28 5.42
N LEU A 148 9.32 -1.56 4.22
CA LEU A 148 9.78 -0.94 2.96
C LEU A 148 9.39 0.54 2.85
N ILE A 149 8.16 0.90 3.22
CA ILE A 149 7.65 2.27 3.08
C ILE A 149 7.58 3.02 4.42
N GLY A 150 7.80 2.33 5.55
CA GLY A 150 7.87 2.94 6.88
C GLY A 150 6.53 3.51 7.37
N THR A 151 5.41 3.03 6.83
CA THR A 151 4.05 3.45 7.20
C THR A 151 3.10 2.25 7.26
N GLY A 152 1.88 2.49 7.74
CA GLY A 152 0.80 1.49 7.79
C GLY A 152 0.16 1.28 6.42
N VAL A 153 -0.05 0.01 6.06
CA VAL A 153 -0.79 -0.44 4.89
C VAL A 153 -2.14 -0.95 5.36
N VAL A 154 -3.22 -0.53 4.70
CA VAL A 154 -4.57 -1.03 5.02
C VAL A 154 -4.62 -2.53 4.77
N VAL A 155 -4.93 -3.29 5.81
CA VAL A 155 -5.16 -4.73 5.75
C VAL A 155 -6.37 -5.00 6.62
N ASN A 156 -7.48 -5.38 6.00
CA ASN A 156 -8.74 -5.58 6.74
C ASN A 156 -8.70 -6.84 7.60
N ARG A 157 -9.70 -7.04 8.47
CA ARG A 157 -9.73 -8.19 9.39
C ARG A 157 -9.67 -9.55 8.70
N LEU A 158 -10.38 -9.74 7.58
CA LEU A 158 -10.35 -11.02 6.85
C LEU A 158 -8.95 -11.29 6.30
N GLU A 159 -8.32 -10.28 5.69
CA GLU A 159 -6.95 -10.37 5.20
C GLU A 159 -5.95 -10.69 6.33
N GLN A 160 -6.09 -10.04 7.48
CA GLN A 160 -5.25 -10.32 8.66
C GLN A 160 -5.42 -11.77 9.14
N LEU A 161 -6.65 -12.28 9.18
CA LEU A 161 -6.91 -13.68 9.57
C LEU A 161 -6.41 -14.68 8.52
N PHE A 162 -6.48 -14.36 7.22
CA PHE A 162 -5.86 -15.18 6.17
C PHE A 162 -4.34 -15.25 6.32
N LEU A 163 -3.68 -14.11 6.58
CA LEU A 163 -2.24 -14.05 6.86
C LEU A 163 -1.90 -14.85 8.13
N LEU A 164 -2.73 -14.75 9.17
CA LEU A 164 -2.54 -15.51 10.41
C LEU A 164 -2.66 -17.03 10.19
N ALA A 165 -3.68 -17.47 9.44
CA ALA A 165 -3.87 -18.86 9.07
C ALA A 165 -2.66 -19.41 8.29
N LYS A 166 -2.17 -18.63 7.31
CA LYS A 166 -0.97 -18.95 6.53
C LYS A 166 0.26 -19.12 7.42
N SER A 167 0.50 -18.20 8.36
CA SER A 167 1.64 -18.29 9.28
C SER A 167 1.54 -19.48 10.25
N SER A 168 0.33 -19.99 10.49
CA SER A 168 0.06 -21.14 11.36
C SER A 168 -0.07 -22.45 10.58
N ASN A 169 0.17 -22.45 9.25
CA ASN A 169 -0.05 -23.60 8.35
C ASN A 169 -1.45 -24.23 8.46
N GLN A 170 -2.48 -23.39 8.62
CA GLN A 170 -3.89 -23.81 8.69
C GLN A 170 -4.61 -23.52 7.37
N ASP A 171 -5.71 -24.24 7.13
CA ASP A 171 -6.61 -23.90 6.02
C ASP A 171 -7.24 -22.52 6.26
N ALA A 172 -6.95 -21.57 5.38
CA ALA A 172 -7.28 -20.17 5.58
C ALA A 172 -8.80 -19.93 5.65
N VAL A 173 -9.56 -20.61 4.81
CA VAL A 173 -11.03 -20.44 4.74
C VAL A 173 -11.68 -21.01 6.00
N GLN A 174 -11.31 -22.24 6.37
CA GLN A 174 -11.84 -22.89 7.58
C GLN A 174 -11.43 -22.14 8.84
N PHE A 175 -10.18 -21.70 8.92
CA PHE A 175 -9.70 -20.90 10.05
C PHE A 175 -10.52 -19.63 10.23
N VAL A 176 -10.71 -18.85 9.15
CA VAL A 176 -11.51 -17.62 9.21
C VAL A 176 -12.94 -17.92 9.62
N TRP A 177 -13.57 -18.92 9.01
CA TRP A 177 -14.94 -19.31 9.32
C TRP A 177 -15.10 -19.70 10.79
N GLN A 178 -14.25 -20.58 11.33
CA GLN A 178 -14.29 -21.01 12.73
C GLN A 178 -14.15 -19.83 13.71
N ASN A 179 -13.26 -18.88 13.40
CA ASN A 179 -13.11 -17.66 14.20
C ASN A 179 -14.37 -16.79 14.17
N LEU A 180 -14.99 -16.60 13.01
CA LEU A 180 -16.23 -15.82 12.89
C LEU A 180 -17.43 -16.51 13.56
N ALA A 181 -17.64 -17.79 13.27
CA ALA A 181 -18.75 -18.58 13.77
C ALA A 181 -18.73 -18.71 15.30
N SER A 182 -17.56 -18.92 15.91
CA SER A 182 -17.41 -18.98 17.38
C SER A 182 -17.77 -17.68 18.10
N GLN A 183 -17.76 -16.55 17.38
CA GLN A 183 -18.18 -15.23 17.88
C GLN A 183 -19.64 -14.89 17.53
N GLY A 184 -20.37 -15.82 16.90
CA GLY A 184 -21.71 -15.55 16.38
C GLY A 184 -21.73 -14.54 15.23
N LYS A 185 -20.58 -14.28 14.58
CA LYS A 185 -20.48 -13.36 13.44
C LYS A 185 -20.73 -14.13 12.14
N LYS A 186 -21.48 -13.51 11.23
CA LYS A 186 -21.74 -14.01 9.87
C LYS A 186 -21.16 -13.04 8.85
N VAL A 187 -20.85 -13.53 7.65
CA VAL A 187 -20.33 -12.69 6.57
C VAL A 187 -21.48 -11.98 5.87
N VAL A 188 -21.29 -10.71 5.54
CA VAL A 188 -22.23 -9.91 4.75
C VAL A 188 -21.72 -9.82 3.32
N LYS A 189 -22.56 -10.20 2.36
CA LYS A 189 -22.30 -10.07 0.92
C LYS A 189 -23.41 -9.25 0.29
N ASP A 190 -23.05 -8.19 -0.44
CA ASP A 190 -24.00 -7.31 -1.13
C ASP A 190 -25.12 -6.76 -0.21
N GLY A 191 -24.77 -6.43 1.03
CA GLY A 191 -25.69 -5.95 2.05
C GLY A 191 -26.61 -7.02 2.67
N LYS A 192 -26.45 -8.29 2.29
CA LYS A 192 -27.20 -9.42 2.85
C LYS A 192 -26.30 -10.30 3.70
N THR A 193 -26.77 -10.63 4.91
CA THR A 193 -26.12 -11.62 5.76
C THR A 193 -26.28 -13.00 5.15
N LEU A 194 -25.19 -13.74 5.02
CA LEU A 194 -25.21 -15.13 4.58
C LEU A 194 -25.62 -16.01 5.77
N GLU A 195 -26.65 -16.82 5.62
CA GLU A 195 -27.30 -17.45 6.77
C GLU A 195 -26.75 -18.84 7.08
N THR A 196 -26.39 -19.60 6.04
CA THR A 196 -25.90 -20.98 6.19
C THR A 196 -24.37 -21.06 6.23
N GLU A 197 -23.85 -22.13 6.83
CA GLU A 197 -22.41 -22.40 6.86
C GLU A 197 -21.84 -22.56 5.45
N GLU A 198 -22.55 -23.28 4.57
CA GLU A 198 -22.10 -23.51 3.19
C GLU A 198 -22.01 -22.20 2.39
N GLU A 199 -22.96 -21.29 2.57
CA GLU A 199 -22.94 -19.96 1.93
C GLU A 199 -21.74 -19.14 2.39
N ASN A 200 -21.50 -19.10 3.70
CA ASN A 200 -20.38 -18.36 4.29
C ASN A 200 -19.03 -18.92 3.81
N ILE A 201 -18.84 -20.23 3.88
CA ILE A 201 -17.61 -20.89 3.42
C ILE A 201 -17.39 -20.65 1.92
N THR A 202 -18.44 -20.77 1.10
CA THR A 202 -18.34 -20.53 -0.35
C THR A 202 -17.91 -19.11 -0.65
N HIS A 203 -18.47 -18.12 0.05
CA HIS A 203 -18.09 -16.74 -0.12
C HIS A 203 -16.65 -16.47 0.35
N LEU A 204 -16.25 -17.01 1.52
CA LEU A 204 -14.89 -16.88 2.03
C LEU A 204 -13.85 -17.51 1.09
N LYS A 205 -14.18 -18.61 0.39
CA LYS A 205 -13.33 -19.18 -0.68
C LYS A 205 -13.08 -18.17 -1.80
N THR A 206 -14.14 -17.55 -2.33
CA THR A 206 -13.99 -16.53 -3.37
C THR A 206 -13.14 -15.34 -2.91
N VAL A 207 -13.36 -14.86 -1.69
CA VAL A 207 -12.58 -13.75 -1.12
C VAL A 207 -11.11 -14.16 -0.93
N TYR A 208 -10.86 -15.37 -0.45
CA TYR A 208 -9.51 -15.90 -0.28
C TYR A 208 -8.77 -16.12 -1.61
N GLU A 209 -9.46 -16.61 -2.65
CA GLU A 209 -8.90 -16.76 -4.00
C GLU A 209 -8.44 -15.41 -4.55
N GLN A 210 -9.30 -14.38 -4.48
CA GLN A 210 -8.94 -13.03 -4.89
C GLN A 210 -7.78 -12.48 -4.07
N PHE A 211 -7.82 -12.65 -2.74
CA PHE A 211 -6.75 -12.22 -1.85
C PHE A 211 -5.41 -12.87 -2.19
N SER A 212 -5.40 -14.20 -2.35
CA SER A 212 -4.19 -14.99 -2.58
C SER A 212 -3.55 -14.72 -3.95
N GLN A 213 -4.35 -14.50 -4.99
CA GLN A 213 -3.86 -14.26 -6.35
C GLN A 213 -3.37 -12.81 -6.56
N GLU A 214 -3.98 -11.84 -5.89
CA GLU A 214 -3.75 -10.43 -6.16
C GLU A 214 -3.13 -9.68 -4.98
N ARG A 215 -3.87 -9.62 -3.87
CA ARG A 215 -3.54 -8.75 -2.73
C ARG A 215 -2.31 -9.23 -1.99
N LEU A 216 -2.17 -10.54 -1.81
CA LEU A 216 -1.07 -11.16 -1.08
C LEU A 216 0.30 -10.80 -1.70
N LEU A 217 0.44 -10.88 -3.01
CA LEU A 217 1.69 -10.52 -3.70
C LEU A 217 2.07 -9.05 -3.49
N THR A 218 1.07 -8.16 -3.42
CA THR A 218 1.30 -6.74 -3.11
C THR A 218 1.80 -6.57 -1.68
N LEU A 219 1.18 -7.24 -0.71
CA LEU A 219 1.61 -7.19 0.70
C LEU A 219 3.03 -7.73 0.90
N GLN A 220 3.36 -8.85 0.25
CA GLN A 220 4.69 -9.44 0.32
C GLN A 220 5.77 -8.51 -0.26
N LYS A 221 5.49 -7.81 -1.36
CA LYS A 221 6.39 -6.78 -1.90
C LYS A 221 6.61 -5.62 -0.93
N LEU A 222 5.66 -5.36 -0.05
CA LEU A 222 5.77 -4.36 1.02
C LEU A 222 6.40 -4.94 2.30
N GLY A 223 6.84 -6.19 2.30
CA GLY A 223 7.44 -6.87 3.45
C GLY A 223 6.43 -7.31 4.52
N ILE A 224 5.17 -7.52 4.13
CA ILE A 224 4.08 -7.98 5.02
C ILE A 224 3.73 -9.42 4.63
N ASP A 225 3.89 -10.33 5.60
CA ASP A 225 3.70 -11.79 5.43
C ASP A 225 2.69 -12.40 6.41
#